data_AF-A0A650A0V4-F1
#
_entry.id   AF-A0A650A0V4-F1
#
_cell.length_a   1.000
_cell.length_b   1.000
_cell.length_c   1.000
_cell.angle_alpha   90.00
_cell.angle_beta   90.00
_cell.angle_gamma   90.00
#
_symmetry.space_group_name_H-M   'P 1'
#
loop_
_entity.id
_entity.type
_entity.pdbx_description
1 polymer ?
#
loop_
_entity_poly.entity_id
_entity_poly.type
_entity_poly.pdbx_seq_one_letter_code
_entity_poly.pdbx_strand_id
1 'polypeptide(L)'
;MSLVTNLTLFVLAAFLGYEIITKIPTNLHTPLMSGANAISGITLIGSVLVAGSGDTMLATALGVLAVVMATINVVGGYLVSHFMLSQFNRGGR
;
A
#
# COMPACT_ATOMS: atom_id res chain seq x y z
N MET A 1 -10.97 3.35 -19.38
CA MET A 1 -10.50 2.00 -19.77
C MET A 1 -11.70 1.08 -19.86
N SER A 2 -11.72 0.13 -20.79
CA SER A 2 -12.83 -0.82 -20.89
C SER A 2 -12.80 -1.83 -19.73
N LEU A 3 -13.94 -2.45 -19.41
CA LEU A 3 -14.01 -3.52 -18.41
C LEU A 3 -13.02 -4.66 -18.74
N VAL A 4 -12.96 -5.04 -20.02
CA VAL A 4 -12.01 -6.07 -20.50
C VAL A 4 -10.59 -5.65 -20.20
N THR A 5 -10.22 -4.40 -20.51
CA THR A 5 -8.87 -3.86 -20.22
C THR A 5 -8.56 -3.86 -18.72
N ASN A 6 -9.49 -3.41 -17.88
CA ASN A 6 -9.29 -3.38 -16.42
C ASN A 6 -9.10 -4.79 -15.85
N LEU A 7 -9.90 -5.75 -16.34
CA LEU A 7 -9.80 -7.15 -15.90
C LEU A 7 -8.49 -7.79 -16.35
N THR A 8 -8.05 -7.52 -17.59
CA THR A 8 -6.74 -7.97 -18.08
C THR A 8 -5.62 -7.43 -17.18
N LEU A 9 -5.62 -6.14 -16.86
CA LEU A 9 -4.60 -5.56 -15.97
C LEU A 9 -4.66 -6.12 -14.56
N PHE A 10 -5.86 -6.30 -14.01
CA PHE A 10 -6.03 -6.89 -12.69
C PHE A 10 -5.43 -8.31 -12.62
N VAL A 11 -5.76 -9.16 -13.59
CA VAL A 11 -5.25 -10.53 -13.64
C VAL A 11 -3.73 -10.54 -13.83
N LEU A 12 -3.19 -9.77 -14.77
CA LEU A 12 -1.74 -9.70 -15.01
C LEU A 12 -0.98 -9.15 -13.79
N ALA A 13 -1.51 -8.14 -13.10
CA ALA A 13 -0.91 -7.61 -11.88
C ALA A 13 -0.91 -8.65 -10.74
N ALA A 14 -1.98 -9.45 -10.61
CA ALA A 14 -2.04 -10.54 -9.63
C ALA A 14 -0.99 -11.62 -9.91
N PHE A 15 -0.84 -12.05 -11.17
CA PHE A 15 0.21 -13.00 -11.58
C PHE A 15 1.61 -12.43 -11.32
N LEU A 16 1.84 -11.15 -11.65
CA LEU A 16 3.11 -10.49 -11.39
C LEU A 16 3.42 -10.45 -9.89
N GLY A 17 2.44 -10.12 -9.04
CA GLY A 17 2.60 -10.13 -7.59
C GLY A 17 2.99 -11.51 -7.06
N TYR A 18 2.34 -12.57 -7.54
CA TYR A 18 2.68 -13.94 -7.16
C TYR A 18 4.13 -14.30 -7.55
N GLU A 19 4.51 -14.05 -8.81
CA GLU A 19 5.83 -14.40 -9.35
C GLU A 19 6.98 -13.64 -8.67
N ILE A 20 6.72 -12.42 -8.18
CA ILE A 20 7.70 -11.64 -7.42
C ILE A 20 7.85 -12.22 -6.01
N ILE A 21 6.74 -12.48 -5.30
CA ILE A 21 6.77 -12.90 -3.89
C ILE A 21 7.41 -14.28 -3.72
N THR A 22 7.19 -15.21 -4.66
CA THR A 22 7.75 -16.57 -4.61
C THR A 22 9.28 -16.61 -4.69
N LYS A 23 9.93 -15.54 -5.15
CA LYS A 23 11.39 -15.46 -5.35
C LYS A 23 12.12 -14.73 -4.22
N ILE A 24 11.42 -14.33 -3.16
CA ILE A 24 12.01 -13.56 -2.06
C ILE A 24 12.66 -14.52 -1.05
N PRO A 25 13.90 -14.26 -0.59
CA PRO A 25 14.56 -15.09 0.41
C PRO A 25 13.87 -15.00 1.78
N THR A 26 13.93 -16.08 2.57
CA THR A 26 13.18 -16.24 3.84
C THR A 26 13.46 -15.15 4.87
N ASN A 27 14.69 -14.61 4.88
CA ASN A 27 15.09 -13.51 5.76
C ASN A 27 14.30 -12.21 5.51
N LEU A 28 13.76 -12.01 4.30
CA LEU A 28 13.03 -10.79 3.93
C LEU A 28 11.50 -10.90 4.08
N HIS A 29 10.94 -12.03 4.53
CA HIS A 29 9.48 -12.17 4.62
C HIS A 29 8.82 -11.16 5.57
N THR A 30 9.44 -10.88 6.72
CA THR A 30 8.91 -9.90 7.68
C THR A 30 9.06 -8.45 7.18
N PRO A 31 10.24 -8.02 6.67
CA PRO A 31 10.35 -6.73 5.97
C PRO A 31 9.38 -6.59 4.79
N LEU A 32 9.19 -7.66 4.00
CA LEU A 32 8.26 -7.68 2.88
C LEU A 32 6.82 -7.49 3.33
N MET A 33 6.40 -8.15 4.41
CA MET A 33 5.06 -8.00 4.98
C MET A 33 4.81 -6.54 5.40
N SER A 34 5.78 -5.91 6.05
CA SER A 34 5.73 -4.47 6.39
C SER A 34 5.68 -3.59 5.14
N GLY A 35 6.49 -3.89 4.12
CA GLY A 35 6.52 -3.16 2.85
C GLY A 35 5.20 -3.25 2.08
N ALA A 36 4.58 -4.43 2.03
CA ALA A 36 3.27 -4.62 1.43
C ALA A 36 2.17 -3.81 2.16
N ASN A 37 2.27 -3.69 3.49
CA ASN A 37 1.39 -2.81 4.26
C ASN A 37 1.59 -1.33 3.85
N ALA A 38 2.84 -0.87 3.73
CA ALA A 38 3.14 0.50 3.27
C ALA A 38 2.57 0.81 1.88
N ILE A 39 2.62 -0.16 0.95
CA ILE A 39 2.06 -0.03 -0.40
C ILE A 39 0.53 0.01 -0.38
N SER A 40 -0.13 -0.71 0.55
CA SER A 40 -1.59 -0.65 0.73
C SER A 40 -2.11 0.75 1.07
N GLY A 41 -1.22 1.62 1.53
CA GLY A 41 -1.46 3.04 1.72
C GLY A 41 -1.87 3.82 0.45
N ILE A 42 -1.83 3.20 -0.74
CA ILE A 42 -2.42 3.74 -1.98
C ILE A 42 -3.89 4.16 -1.82
N THR A 43 -4.60 3.60 -0.83
CA THR A 43 -5.93 4.03 -0.39
C THR A 43 -6.04 5.53 -0.09
N LEU A 44 -4.93 6.20 0.20
CA LEU A 44 -4.84 7.67 0.34
C LEU A 44 -5.37 8.41 -0.89
N ILE A 45 -5.13 7.88 -2.10
CA ILE A 45 -5.63 8.52 -3.34
C ILE A 45 -7.16 8.51 -3.33
N GLY A 46 -7.76 7.36 -3.00
CA GLY A 46 -9.22 7.23 -2.92
C GLY A 46 -9.83 8.12 -1.85
N SER A 47 -9.20 8.20 -0.67
CA SER A 47 -9.72 9.02 0.43
C SER A 47 -9.67 10.52 0.14
N VAL A 48 -8.61 11.02 -0.50
CA VAL A 48 -8.54 12.42 -0.94
C VAL A 48 -9.61 12.74 -1.98
N LEU A 49 -9.85 11.83 -2.93
CA LEU A 49 -10.91 12.01 -3.93
C LEU A 49 -12.30 12.10 -3.30
N VAL A 50 -12.59 11.25 -2.30
CA VAL A 50 -13.88 11.28 -1.58
C VAL A 50 -14.01 12.51 -0.69
N ALA A 51 -12.94 12.85 0.05
CA ALA A 51 -12.94 14.05 0.91
C ALA A 51 -13.15 15.34 0.11
N GLY A 52 -12.65 15.38 -1.13
CA GLY A 52 -12.76 16.52 -2.05
C GLY A 52 -13.95 16.46 -3.01
N SER A 53 -14.82 15.44 -2.95
CA SER A 53 -15.88 15.28 -3.96
C SER A 53 -17.01 16.30 -3.84
N GLY A 54 -17.22 16.85 -2.65
CA GLY A 54 -18.30 17.83 -2.38
C GLY A 54 -19.71 17.24 -2.39
N ASP A 55 -19.87 15.91 -2.35
CA ASP A 55 -21.20 15.24 -2.47
C ASP A 55 -22.13 15.51 -1.28
N THR A 56 -21.83 14.93 -0.13
CA THR A 56 -22.64 15.06 1.09
C THR A 56 -21.73 15.36 2.27
N MET A 57 -22.27 16.00 3.31
CA MET A 57 -21.53 16.26 4.54
C MET A 57 -21.01 14.96 5.17
N LEU A 58 -21.79 13.87 5.09
CA LEU A 58 -21.39 12.55 5.58
C LEU A 58 -20.25 11.96 4.75
N ALA A 59 -20.32 12.01 3.41
CA ALA A 59 -19.24 11.54 2.54
C ALA A 59 -17.94 12.31 2.79
N THR A 60 -18.04 13.63 2.94
CA THR A 60 -16.88 14.50 3.23
C THR A 60 -16.26 14.15 4.59
N ALA A 61 -17.08 13.98 5.63
CA ALA A 61 -16.60 13.61 6.97
C ALA A 61 -15.90 12.24 6.98
N LEU A 62 -16.50 11.24 6.32
CA LEU A 62 -15.87 9.92 6.17
C LEU A 62 -14.61 9.97 5.30
N GLY A 63 -14.60 10.79 4.26
CA GLY A 63 -13.43 11.02 3.42
C GLY A 63 -12.26 11.60 4.21
N VAL A 64 -12.50 12.64 5.01
CA VAL A 64 -11.47 13.24 5.88
C VAL A 64 -10.93 12.21 6.89
N LEU A 65 -11.81 11.43 7.53
CA LEU A 65 -11.38 10.36 8.43
C LEU A 65 -10.53 9.30 7.69
N ALA A 66 -10.94 8.93 6.48
CA ALA A 66 -10.21 7.99 5.64
C ALA A 66 -8.84 8.56 5.21
N VAL A 67 -8.70 9.86 4.99
CA VAL A 67 -7.41 10.51 4.72
C VAL A 67 -6.48 10.37 5.92
N VAL A 68 -6.96 10.64 7.13
CA VAL A 68 -6.16 10.48 8.36
C VAL A 68 -5.70 9.03 8.53
N MET A 69 -6.61 8.06 8.39
CA MET A 69 -6.27 6.64 8.54
C MET A 69 -5.31 6.14 7.46
N ALA A 70 -5.52 6.53 6.20
CA ALA A 70 -4.62 6.19 5.11
C ALA A 70 -3.23 6.82 5.29
N THR A 71 -3.17 8.04 5.81
CA THR A 71 -1.89 8.72 6.12
C THR A 71 -1.13 7.97 7.20
N ILE A 72 -1.81 7.53 8.28
CA ILE A 72 -1.20 6.72 9.33
C ILE A 72 -0.65 5.40 8.76
N ASN A 73 -1.40 4.73 7.89
CA ASN A 73 -0.97 3.50 7.24
C ASN A 73 0.30 3.73 6.39
N VAL A 74 0.27 4.71 5.47
CA VAL A 74 1.42 5.04 4.61
C VAL A 74 2.64 5.37 5.47
N VAL A 75 2.53 6.36 6.37
CA VAL A 75 3.68 6.86 7.14
C VAL A 75 4.22 5.76 8.07
N GLY A 76 3.34 5.08 8.82
CA GLY A 76 3.73 3.99 9.70
C GLY A 76 4.36 2.82 8.94
N GLY A 77 3.76 2.42 7.82
CA GLY A 77 4.26 1.34 6.98
C GLY A 77 5.66 1.64 6.43
N TYR A 78 5.89 2.85 5.90
CA TYR A 78 7.21 3.22 5.38
C TYR A 78 8.27 3.35 6.48
N LEU A 79 7.92 3.91 7.65
CA LEU A 79 8.84 4.04 8.78
C LEU A 79 9.29 2.67 9.32
N VAL A 80 8.34 1.76 9.54
CA VAL A 80 8.64 0.40 10.04
C VAL A 80 9.44 -0.39 9.01
N SER A 81 9.08 -0.30 7.72
CA SER A 81 9.81 -0.99 6.65
C SER A 81 11.24 -0.47 6.53
N HIS A 82 11.44 0.85 6.60
CA HIS A 82 12.77 1.46 6.60
C HIS A 82 13.60 1.00 7.81
N PHE A 83 13.00 0.99 9.01
CA PHE A 83 13.65 0.48 10.21
C PHE A 83 14.09 -0.98 10.02
N MET A 84 13.19 -1.87 9.59
CA MET A 84 13.49 -3.29 9.37
C MET A 84 14.62 -3.50 8.36
N LEU A 85 14.59 -2.80 7.23
CA LEU A 85 15.63 -2.88 6.20
C LEU A 85 16.97 -2.28 6.68
N SER A 86 16.95 -1.25 7.52
CA SER A 86 18.19 -0.66 8.07
C SER A 86 18.97 -1.63 8.96
N GLN A 87 18.28 -2.60 9.58
CA GLN A 87 18.91 -3.62 10.43
C GLN A 87 19.69 -4.65 9.60
N PHE A 88 19.34 -4.87 8.33
CA PHE A 88 20.13 -5.69 7.41
C PHE A 88 21.48 -5.03 7.07
N ASN A 89 21.50 -3.70 6.91
CA ASN A 89 22.73 -2.97 6.61
C ASN A 89 23.67 -2.82 7.82
N ARG A 90 23.13 -2.90 9.04
CA ARG A 90 23.93 -2.83 10.29
C ARG A 90 24.59 -4.16 10.68
N GLY A 91 24.12 -5.28 10.11
CA GLY A 91 24.66 -6.62 10.35
C GLY A 91 25.81 -7.01 9.42
N GLY A 92 26.20 -6.16 8.46
CA GLY A 92 27.20 -6.46 7.43
C GLY A 92 28.64 -6.51 7.94
N ARG A 93 28.97 -7.60 8.63
CA ARG A 93 30.07 -8.48 8.19
C ARG A 93 29.47 -9.55 7.28
#